data_AF-A0A6A8LXD8-F1
#
_entry.id   AF-A0A6A8LXD8-F1
#
_cell.length_a   1.000
_cell.length_b   1.000
_cell.length_c   1.000
_cell.angle_alpha   90.00
_cell.angle_beta   90.00
_cell.angle_gamma   90.00
#
_symmetry.space_group_name_H-M   'P 1'
#
loop_
_entity.id
_entity.type
_entity.pdbx_description
1 polymer ?
#
loop_
_entity_poly.entity_id
_entity_poly.type
_entity_poly.pdbx_seq_one_letter_code
_entity_poly.pdbx_strand_id
1 'polypeptide(L)'
;MEKIIDNLISKDDLFKTLENRFNKNIYRHPNIKWDEIASLLENDSEKISSLSYLETSEGEPDVTEINNQIVFIDFCKESPKERRSL
;
A
#
# COMPACT_ATOMS: atom_id res chain seq x y z
N MET A 1 -19.59 -3.30 14.59
CA MET A 1 -18.12 -3.21 14.64
C MET A 1 -17.45 -4.55 14.26
N GLU A 2 -18.11 -5.42 13.48
CA GLU A 2 -17.59 -6.77 13.16
C GLU A 2 -17.54 -7.09 11.66
N LYS A 3 -17.81 -6.14 10.76
CA LYS A 3 -17.91 -6.42 9.31
C LYS A 3 -16.68 -6.07 8.45
N ILE A 4 -15.63 -5.49 9.03
CA ILE A 4 -14.44 -5.07 8.24
C ILE A 4 -13.40 -6.19 8.13
N ILE A 5 -13.45 -7.19 9.02
CA ILE A 5 -12.40 -8.21 9.12
C ILE A 5 -12.50 -9.28 8.02
N ASP A 6 -13.67 -9.43 7.38
CA ASP A 6 -13.94 -10.54 6.45
C ASP A 6 -13.43 -10.33 5.02
N ASN A 7 -12.81 -9.18 4.70
CA ASN A 7 -12.43 -8.86 3.32
C ASN A 7 -10.97 -8.38 3.17
N LEU A 8 -10.08 -8.79 4.08
CA LEU A 8 -8.66 -8.49 3.98
C LEU A 8 -8.01 -9.40 2.91
N ILE A 9 -7.36 -8.76 1.93
CA ILE A 9 -6.52 -9.45 0.94
C ILE A 9 -5.42 -10.25 1.65
N SER A 10 -5.08 -11.42 1.13
CA SER A 10 -4.00 -12.25 1.69
C SER A 10 -2.66 -11.48 1.65
N LYS A 11 -1.73 -11.82 2.55
CA LYS A 11 -0.40 -11.19 2.57
C LYS A 11 0.30 -11.34 1.21
N ASP A 12 0.26 -12.53 0.62
CA ASP A 12 0.94 -12.81 -0.64
C ASP A 12 0.32 -12.03 -1.80
N ASP A 13 -1.00 -11.94 -1.84
CA ASP A 13 -1.71 -11.16 -2.86
C ASP A 13 -1.48 -9.65 -2.70
N LEU A 14 -1.40 -9.17 -1.45
CA LEU A 14 -1.05 -7.78 -1.15
C LEU A 14 0.36 -7.47 -1.66
N PHE A 15 1.35 -8.31 -1.33
CA PHE A 15 2.73 -8.11 -1.76
C PHE A 15 2.86 -8.12 -3.28
N LYS A 16 2.20 -9.07 -3.95
CA LYS A 16 2.15 -9.11 -5.42
C LYS A 16 1.51 -7.86 -6.02
N THR A 17 0.45 -7.35 -5.40
CA THR A 17 -0.25 -6.14 -5.88
C THR A 17 0.63 -4.91 -5.72
N LEU A 18 1.26 -4.75 -4.55
CA LEU A 18 2.18 -3.66 -4.26
C LEU A 18 3.43 -3.73 -5.16
N GLU A 19 4.00 -4.91 -5.40
CA GLU A 19 5.15 -5.10 -6.29
C GLU A 19 4.84 -4.68 -7.73
N ASN A 20 3.70 -5.14 -8.25
CA ASN A 20 3.26 -4.76 -9.59
C ASN A 20 3.05 -3.24 -9.71
N ARG A 21 2.49 -2.61 -8.67
CA ARG A 21 2.28 -1.16 -8.64
C ARG A 21 3.61 -0.40 -8.55
N PHE A 22 4.50 -0.85 -7.67
CA PHE A 22 5.85 -0.31 -7.53
C PHE A 22 6.60 -0.32 -8.86
N ASN A 23 6.60 -1.46 -9.56
CA ASN A 23 7.28 -1.60 -10.85
C ASN A 23 6.65 -0.73 -11.94
N LYS A 24 5.32 -0.61 -11.96
CA LYS A 24 4.59 0.28 -12.89
C LYS A 24 4.89 1.76 -12.65
N ASN A 25 5.22 2.13 -11.41
CA ASN A 25 5.45 3.51 -10.98
C ASN A 25 6.90 3.82 -10.61
N ILE A 26 7.88 3.12 -11.20
CA ILE A 26 9.32 3.23 -10.86
C ILE A 26 9.87 4.67 -10.84
N TYR A 27 9.25 5.58 -11.60
CA TYR A 27 9.61 7.01 -11.62
C TYR A 27 9.38 7.73 -10.28
N ARG A 28 8.54 7.20 -9.37
CA ARG A 28 8.28 7.75 -8.03
C ARG A 28 9.39 7.41 -7.03
N HIS A 29 10.19 6.39 -7.34
CA HIS A 29 11.18 5.81 -6.41
C HIS A 29 12.41 5.29 -7.18
N PRO A 30 13.12 6.17 -7.91
CA PRO A 30 14.18 5.77 -8.84
C PRO A 30 15.39 5.08 -8.19
N ASN A 31 15.59 5.28 -6.88
CA ASN A 31 16.74 4.76 -6.13
C ASN A 31 16.38 3.68 -5.12
N ILE A 32 15.13 3.22 -5.11
CA ILE A 32 14.63 2.24 -4.15
C ILE A 32 14.40 0.92 -4.88
N LYS A 33 14.77 -0.19 -4.25
CA LYS A 33 14.47 -1.54 -4.76
C LYS A 33 13.27 -2.14 -4.05
N TRP A 34 12.49 -2.93 -4.77
CA TRP A 34 11.34 -3.63 -4.20
C TRP A 34 11.74 -4.52 -3.01
N ASP A 35 12.88 -5.23 -3.09
CA ASP A 35 13.37 -6.10 -2.01
C ASP A 35 13.58 -5.36 -0.67
N GLU A 36 14.00 -4.09 -0.72
CA GLU A 36 14.15 -3.24 0.47
C GLU A 36 12.78 -2.93 1.07
N ILE A 37 11.78 -2.65 0.23
CA ILE A 37 10.39 -2.40 0.65
C ILE A 37 9.74 -3.66 1.20
N ALA A 38 9.89 -4.79 0.53
CA ALA A 38 9.36 -6.07 0.99
C ALA A 38 9.92 -6.42 2.37
N SER A 39 11.23 -6.26 2.57
CA SER A 39 11.89 -6.50 3.87
C SER A 39 11.35 -5.58 4.97
N LEU A 40 11.09 -4.30 4.67
CA LEU A 40 10.50 -3.36 5.63
C LEU A 40 9.06 -3.74 6.00
N LEU A 41 8.27 -4.22 5.04
CA LEU A 41 6.90 -4.67 5.27
C LEU A 41 6.83 -5.96 6.06
N GLU A 42 7.69 -6.93 5.77
CA GLU A 42 7.71 -8.21 6.48
C GLU A 42 7.95 -8.07 7.99
N ASN A 43 8.68 -7.04 8.40
CA ASN A 43 8.98 -6.75 9.80
C ASN A 43 7.95 -5.84 10.48
N ASP A 44 6.87 -5.43 9.79
CA ASP A 44 5.89 -4.47 10.29
C ASP A 44 4.45 -4.90 9.97
N SER A 45 3.85 -5.66 10.90
CA SER A 45 2.50 -6.19 10.76
C SER A 45 1.41 -5.11 10.77
N GLU A 46 1.63 -4.00 11.48
CA GLU A 46 0.69 -2.86 11.53
C GLU A 46 0.63 -2.15 10.17
N LYS A 47 1.79 -1.97 9.55
CA LYS A 47 1.89 -1.40 8.19
C LYS A 47 1.26 -2.31 7.15
N ILE A 48 1.45 -3.62 7.23
CA ILE A 48 0.75 -4.59 6.37
C ILE A 48 -0.77 -4.46 6.52
N SER A 49 -1.28 -4.39 7.75
CA SER A 49 -2.72 -4.24 8.01
C SER A 49 -3.26 -2.94 7.42
N SER A 50 -2.54 -1.83 7.60
CA SER A 50 -2.91 -0.52 7.05
C SER A 50 -2.94 -0.53 5.52
N LEU A 51 -1.94 -1.12 4.87
CA LEU A 51 -1.88 -1.22 3.40
C LEU A 51 -2.96 -2.15 2.85
N SER A 52 -3.25 -3.26 3.53
CA SER A 52 -4.37 -4.15 3.19
C SER A 52 -5.71 -3.41 3.25
N TYR A 53 -5.92 -2.57 4.26
CA TYR A 53 -7.12 -1.73 4.35
C TYR A 53 -7.20 -0.69 3.22
N LEU A 54 -6.08 -0.03 2.90
CA LEU A 54 -6.03 0.93 1.78
C LEU A 54 -6.32 0.25 0.44
N GLU A 55 -5.78 -0.95 0.21
CA GLU A 55 -6.02 -1.71 -1.01
C GLU A 55 -7.49 -2.16 -1.13
N THR A 56 -8.04 -2.73 -0.05
CA THR A 56 -9.43 -3.24 -0.02
C THR A 56 -10.48 -2.14 -0.11
N SER A 57 -10.11 -0.91 0.26
CA SER A 57 -10.95 0.29 0.08
C SER A 57 -10.77 0.96 -1.29
N GLU A 58 -10.23 0.26 -2.30
CA GLU A 58 -9.97 0.76 -3.66
C GLU A 58 -9.00 1.97 -3.70
N GLY A 59 -8.10 2.06 -2.72
CA GLY A 59 -6.97 2.97 -2.77
C GLY A 59 -5.88 2.50 -3.76
N GLU A 60 -4.84 3.31 -3.88
CA GLU A 60 -3.63 2.99 -4.63
C GLU A 60 -2.41 3.18 -3.74
N PRO A 61 -2.26 2.41 -2.64
CA PRO A 61 -1.10 2.52 -1.77
C PRO A 61 0.17 2.16 -2.54
N ASP A 62 1.16 3.03 -2.46
CA ASP A 62 2.47 2.89 -3.11
C ASP A 62 3.56 3.56 -2.25
N VAL A 63 4.81 3.39 -2.66
CA VAL A 63 5.98 3.92 -1.96
C VAL A 63 6.51 5.18 -2.64
N THR A 64 7.03 6.11 -1.84
CA THR A 64 7.87 7.22 -2.32
C THR A 64 8.92 7.59 -1.26
N GLU A 65 9.92 8.36 -1.67
CA GLU A 65 10.90 8.95 -0.77
C GLU A 65 10.53 10.42 -0.50
N ILE A 66 10.48 10.82 0.78
CA ILE A 66 10.33 12.21 1.21
C ILE A 66 11.44 12.51 2.20
N ASN A 67 12.25 13.55 1.96
CA ASN A 67 13.37 13.94 2.84
C ASN A 67 14.26 12.76 3.26
N ASN A 68 14.61 11.87 2.32
CA ASN A 68 15.38 10.65 2.56
C ASN A 68 14.74 9.61 3.49
N GLN A 69 13.40 9.64 3.58
CA GLN A 69 12.63 8.65 4.31
C GLN A 69 11.66 7.94 3.37
N ILE A 70 11.62 6.61 3.49
CA ILE A 70 10.64 5.78 2.78
C ILE A 70 9.29 6.00 3.45
N VAL A 71 8.31 6.45 2.68
CA VAL A 71 6.94 6.64 3.12
C VAL A 71 5.97 5.87 2.23
N PHE A 72 4.89 5.41 2.86
CA PHE A 72 3.79 4.76 2.17
C PHE A 72 2.62 5.74 2.09
N ILE A 73 2.13 5.99 0.90
CA ILE A 73 1.05 6.95 0.64
C ILE A 73 0.08 6.37 -0.38
N ASP A 74 -1.19 6.70 -0.20
CA ASP A 74 -2.25 6.37 -1.15
C ASP A 74 -2.24 7.40 -2.29
N PHE A 75 -1.91 6.95 -3.50
CA PHE A 75 -1.81 7.80 -4.70
C PHE A 75 -3.12 7.93 -5.49
N CYS A 76 -4.26 7.50 -4.92
CA CYS A 76 -5.55 7.61 -5.58
C CYS A 76 -5.93 9.08 -5.84
N LYS A 77 -6.34 9.40 -7.09
CA LYS A 77 -6.68 10.78 -7.52
C LYS A 77 -7.93 11.36 -6.86
N GLU A 78 -8.85 10.51 -6.42
CA GLU A 78 -10.05 10.90 -5.67
C GLU A 78 -10.15 10.02 -4.42
N SER A 79 -10.76 10.51 -3.35
CA SER A 79 -11.06 9.65 -2.21
C SER A 79 -11.93 8.47 -2.69
N PRO A 80 -11.52 7.21 -2.41
CA PRO A 80 -12.26 6.04 -2.86
C PRO A 80 -13.72 6.07 -2.41
N LYS A 81 -14.62 5.44 -3.18
CA LYS A 81 -16.08 5.54 -2.98
C LYS A 81 -16.51 5.28 -1.53
N GLU A 82 -15.86 4.33 -0.87
CA GLU A 82 -16.15 3.93 0.52
C GLU A 82 -15.64 4.91 1.61
N ARG A 83 -14.95 6.00 1.23
CA ARG A 83 -14.50 7.08 2.14
C ARG A 83 -15.19 8.42 1.89
N ARG A 84 -16.20 8.46 1.01
CA ARG A 84 -17.00 9.68 0.79
C ARG A 84 -18.04 9.79 1.91
N SER A 85 -18.04 10.91 2.63
CA SER A 85 -19.19 11.24 3.50
C SER A 85 -20.41 11.50 2.62
N LEU A 86 -21.51 10.78 2.90
CA LEU A 86 -22.83 11.00 2.30
C LEU A 86 -23.50 12.23 2.92
#